data_AF-A0A7V5VBK1-F1
#
_entry.id   AF-A0A7V5VBK1-F1
#
_cell.length_a   1.000
_cell.length_b   1.000
_cell.length_c   1.000
_cell.angle_alpha   90.00
_cell.angle_beta   90.00
_cell.angle_gamma   90.00
#
_symmetry.space_group_name_H-M   'P 1'
#
loop_
_entity.id
_entity.type
_entity.pdbx_description
1 polymer ?
#
loop_
_entity_poly.entity_id
_entity_poly.type
_entity_poly.pdbx_seq_one_letter_code
_entity_poly.pdbx_strand_id
1 'polypeptide(L)'
;MLPGKNIDEFLFSVQKITGEILEEIKSQYLEDTTPWIIGFSGGKDSTAVLQLVFHALAELPSQQCHKEIHVLPNNTLVENPNVVRFLDS
;
A
#
# COMPACT_ATOMS: atom_id res chain seq x y z
N MET A 1 10.76 -12.57 -20.45
CA MET A 1 12.09 -12.28 -19.89
C MET A 1 12.57 -10.99 -20.55
N LEU A 2 12.65 -9.87 -19.80
CA LEU A 2 13.10 -8.61 -20.38
C LEU A 2 14.62 -8.72 -20.64
N PRO A 3 15.10 -8.49 -21.88
CA PRO A 3 16.51 -8.65 -22.20
C PRO A 3 17.36 -7.56 -21.54
N GLY A 4 18.46 -7.95 -20.88
CA GLY A 4 19.58 -7.05 -20.60
C GLY A 4 19.76 -6.47 -19.20
N LYS A 5 18.99 -6.88 -18.18
CA LYS A 5 19.34 -6.61 -16.77
C LYS A 5 19.68 -7.90 -16.05
N ASN A 6 20.84 -7.94 -15.39
CA ASN A 6 21.12 -9.01 -14.43
C ASN A 6 20.10 -8.93 -13.28
N ILE A 7 19.74 -10.06 -12.68
CA ILE A 7 18.79 -10.15 -11.56
C ILE A 7 19.16 -9.15 -10.45
N ASP A 8 20.45 -8.96 -10.19
CA ASP A 8 20.95 -8.04 -9.16
C ASP A 8 20.64 -6.58 -9.48
N GLU A 9 20.82 -6.16 -10.74
CA GLU A 9 20.50 -4.80 -11.18
C GLU A 9 19.00 -4.53 -11.14
N PHE A 10 18.21 -5.53 -11.51
CA PHE A 10 16.75 -5.45 -11.41
C PHE A 10 16.32 -5.31 -9.95
N LEU A 11 16.81 -6.19 -9.06
CA LEU A 11 16.50 -6.16 -7.63
C LEU A 11 16.93 -4.84 -7.00
N PHE A 12 18.13 -4.35 -7.31
CA PHE A 12 18.61 -3.05 -6.84
C PHE A 12 17.68 -1.92 -7.29
N SER A 13 17.26 -1.92 -8.57
CA SER A 13 16.35 -0.89 -9.07
C SER A 13 14.98 -0.93 -8.39
N VAL A 14 14.45 -2.13 -8.12
CA VAL A 14 13.17 -2.30 -7.41
C VAL A 14 13.30 -1.81 -5.97
N GLN A 15 14.35 -2.21 -5.25
CA GLN A 15 14.60 -1.77 -3.88
C GLN A 15 14.73 -0.25 -3.78
N LYS A 16 15.46 0.36 -4.71
CA LYS A 16 15.62 1.81 -4.77
C LYS A 16 14.28 2.52 -4.95
N ILE A 17 13.50 2.12 -5.94
CA ILE A 17 12.19 2.74 -6.24
C ILE A 17 11.24 2.56 -5.05
N THR A 18 11.19 1.37 -4.46
CA THR A 18 10.36 1.12 -3.28
C THR A 18 10.77 2.02 -2.13
N GLY A 19 12.07 2.18 -1.84
CA GLY A 19 12.54 3.07 -0.79
C GLY A 19 12.14 4.54 -1.00
N GLU A 20 12.27 5.05 -2.23
CA GLU A 20 11.83 6.40 -2.58
C GLU A 20 10.31 6.60 -2.35
N ILE A 21 9.50 5.60 -2.71
CA ILE A 21 8.04 5.64 -2.50
C ILE A 21 7.69 5.61 -1.00
N LEU A 22 8.40 4.80 -0.19
CA LEU A 22 8.16 4.74 1.25
C LEU A 22 8.44 6.10 1.93
N GLU A 23 9.52 6.78 1.55
CA GLU A 23 9.82 8.13 2.05
C GLU A 23 8.77 9.16 1.61
N GLU A 24 8.32 9.09 0.35
CA GLU A 24 7.27 9.97 -0.15
C GLU A 24 5.95 9.78 0.62
N ILE A 25 5.53 8.53 0.87
CA ILE A 25 4.34 8.23 1.67
C ILE A 25 4.49 8.78 3.09
N LYS A 26 5.65 8.59 3.75
CA LYS A 26 5.90 9.14 5.09
C LYS A 26 5.79 10.66 5.10
N SER A 27 6.39 11.32 4.12
CA SER A 27 6.34 12.78 3.99
C SER A 27 4.90 13.29 3.85
N GLN A 28 4.11 12.70 2.96
CA GLN A 28 2.70 13.09 2.77
C GLN A 28 1.83 12.74 3.99
N TYR A 29 2.12 11.63 4.67
CA TYR A 29 1.39 11.24 5.88
C TYR A 29 1.59 12.26 7.01
N LEU A 30 2.81 12.80 7.16
CA LEU A 30 3.15 13.77 8.22
C LEU A 30 2.83 15.23 7.86
N GLU A 31 2.54 15.53 6.60
CA GLU A 31 2.31 16.91 6.12
C GLU A 31 1.11 17.59 6.78
N ASP A 32 0.05 16.83 7.06
CA ASP A 32 -1.18 17.34 7.65
C ASP A 32 -1.90 16.27 8.49
N THR A 33 -3.13 16.59 8.91
CA THR A 33 -4.01 15.68 9.68
C THR A 33 -5.22 15.19 8.89
N THR A 34 -5.28 15.47 7.59
CA THR A 34 -6.41 15.10 6.73
C THR A 34 -6.53 13.57 6.67
N PRO A 35 -7.66 12.97 7.06
CA PRO A 35 -7.84 11.52 6.99
C PRO A 35 -7.64 10.99 5.57
N TRP A 36 -6.99 9.83 5.44
CA TRP A 36 -6.77 9.18 4.16
C TRP A 36 -7.85 8.14 3.88
N ILE A 37 -8.23 8.03 2.61
CA ILE A 37 -9.09 6.96 2.10
C ILE A 37 -8.29 6.17 1.07
N ILE A 38 -8.12 4.88 1.31
CA ILE A 38 -7.46 3.94 0.40
C ILE A 38 -8.53 3.04 -0.21
N GLY A 39 -8.79 3.21 -1.51
CA GLY A 39 -9.63 2.27 -2.26
C GLY A 39 -8.91 0.93 -2.45
N PHE A 40 -9.56 -0.17 -2.09
CA PHE A 40 -8.99 -1.51 -2.13
C PHE A 40 -9.85 -2.47 -2.96
N SER A 41 -9.32 -3.04 -4.05
CA SER A 41 -10.05 -3.99 -4.90
C SER A 41 -9.59 -5.43 -4.77
N GLY A 42 -8.58 -5.70 -3.93
CA GLY A 42 -7.90 -7.00 -3.86
C GLY A 42 -7.00 -7.32 -5.06
N GLY A 43 -6.92 -6.45 -6.07
CA GLY A 43 -6.02 -6.60 -7.22
C GLY A 43 -4.56 -6.24 -6.90
N LYS A 44 -3.65 -6.57 -7.82
CA LYS A 44 -2.19 -6.35 -7.63
C LYS A 44 -1.85 -4.91 -7.23
N ASP A 45 -2.49 -3.92 -7.85
CA ASP A 45 -2.11 -2.51 -7.67
C ASP A 45 -2.63 -1.99 -6.33
N SER A 46 -3.89 -2.25 -6.00
CA SER A 46 -4.46 -1.85 -4.71
C SER A 46 -3.81 -2.57 -3.53
N THR A 47 -3.42 -3.84 -3.72
CA THR A 47 -2.68 -4.59 -2.70
C THR A 47 -1.28 -4.01 -2.53
N ALA A 48 -0.57 -3.70 -3.63
CA ALA A 48 0.74 -3.07 -3.55
C ALA A 48 0.68 -1.70 -2.85
N VAL A 49 -0.29 -0.86 -3.19
CA VAL A 49 -0.48 0.46 -2.55
C VAL A 49 -0.74 0.29 -1.05
N LEU A 50 -1.67 -0.58 -0.66
CA LEU A 50 -1.99 -0.80 0.75
C LEU A 50 -0.78 -1.34 1.53
N GLN A 51 -0.01 -2.26 0.93
CA GLN A 51 1.22 -2.78 1.53
C GLN A 51 2.29 -1.71 1.68
N LEU A 52 2.52 -0.88 0.66
CA LEU A 52 3.49 0.21 0.71
C LEU A 52 3.14 1.24 1.78
N VAL A 53 1.86 1.61 1.91
CA VAL A 53 1.40 2.49 2.99
C VAL A 53 1.64 1.84 4.35
N PHE A 54 1.27 0.56 4.51
CA PHE A 54 1.48 -0.14 5.78
C PHE A 54 2.97 -0.20 6.17
N HIS A 55 3.85 -0.53 5.22
CA HIS A 55 5.30 -0.57 5.47
C HIS A 55 5.88 0.80 5.82
N ALA A 56 5.49 1.85 5.10
CA ALA A 56 5.94 3.21 5.36
C ALA A 56 5.58 3.65 6.79
N LEU A 57 4.35 3.38 7.25
CA LEU A 57 3.90 3.75 8.59
C LEU A 57 4.49 2.88 9.68
N ALA A 58 4.81 1.61 9.41
CA ALA A 58 5.47 0.72 10.35
C ALA A 58 6.91 1.18 10.68
N GLU A 59 7.54 1.98 9.81
CA GLU A 59 8.86 2.57 10.04
C GLU A 59 8.81 3.87 10.86
N LEU A 60 7.64 4.50 11.01
CA LEU A 60 7.49 5.71 11.79
C LEU A 60 7.41 5.40 13.30
N PRO A 61 7.90 6.30 14.17
CA PRO A 61 7.60 6.23 15.60
C PRO A 61 6.10 6.25 15.83
N SER A 62 5.59 5.41 16.74
CA SER A 62 4.15 5.30 17.00
C SER A 62 3.50 6.61 17.45
N GLN A 63 4.28 7.53 18.03
CA GLN A 63 3.86 8.88 18.43
C GLN A 63 3.68 9.84 17.23
N GLN A 64 3.94 9.41 16.01
CA GLN A 64 3.69 10.18 14.79
C GLN A 64 2.51 9.60 13.99
N CYS A 65 2.08 8.38 14.30
CA CYS A 65 1.01 7.66 13.61
C CYS A 65 -0.37 8.05 14.15
N HIS A 66 -0.79 9.29 13.90
CA HIS A 66 -2.06 9.85 14.41
C HIS A 66 -3.12 10.15 13.34
N LYS A 67 -2.72 10.25 12.06
CA LYS A 67 -3.66 10.47 10.95
C LYS A 67 -4.48 9.22 10.70
N GLU A 68 -5.80 9.40 10.67
CA GLU A 68 -6.78 8.35 10.42
C GLU A 68 -6.70 7.86 8.98
N ILE A 69 -6.79 6.53 8.78
CA ILE A 69 -6.78 5.90 7.46
C ILE A 69 -7.96 4.94 7.36
N HIS A 70 -8.82 5.15 6.36
CA HIS A 70 -9.91 4.25 6.02
C HIS A 70 -9.55 3.45 4.77
N VAL A 71 -9.64 2.13 4.87
CA VAL A 71 -9.50 1.24 3.71
C VAL A 71 -10.90 0.84 3.26
N LEU A 72 -11.29 1.27 2.06
CA LEU A 72 -12.61 0.99 1.51
C LEU A 72 -12.51 -0.13 0.47
N PRO A 73 -13.02 -1.34 0.76
CA PRO A 73 -13.12 -2.37 -0.25
C PRO A 73 -14.13 -1.94 -1.32
N ASN A 74 -13.81 -2.17 -2.59
CA ASN A 74 -14.75 -1.96 -3.69
C ASN A 74 -15.82 -3.06 -3.68
N ASN A 75 -16.82 -2.95 -2.81
CA ASN A 75 -17.98 -3.84 -2.85
C ASN A 75 -18.78 -3.60 -4.13
N THR A 76 -18.50 -4.39 -5.16
CA THR A 76 -19.25 -4.35 -6.43
C THR A 76 -20.64 -5.00 -6.33
N LEU A 77 -20.99 -5.63 -5.19
CA LEU A 77 -22.19 -6.48 -5.01
C LEU A 77 -22.31 -7.65 -6.02
N VAL A 78 -21.24 -7.93 -6.79
CA VAL A 78 -21.12 -9.08 -7.71
C VAL A 78 -19.93 -9.98 -7.37
N GLU A 79 -19.42 -9.88 -6.15
CA GLU A 79 -18.30 -10.73 -5.70
C GLU A 79 -18.74 -12.16 -5.45
N ASN A 80 -17.82 -13.11 -5.67
CA ASN A 80 -18.05 -14.52 -5.40
C ASN A 80 -18.49 -14.70 -3.94
N PRO A 81 -19.55 -15.49 -3.65
CA PRO A 81 -20.07 -15.69 -2.29
C PRO A 81 -19.02 -16.04 -1.23
N ASN A 82 -17.89 -16.64 -1.66
CA ASN A 82 -16.79 -16.98 -0.78
C ASN A 82 -15.96 -15.77 -0.32
N VAL A 83 -15.83 -14.71 -1.14
CA VAL A 83 -15.09 -13.50 -0.78
C VAL A 83 -15.87 -12.66 0.22
N VAL A 84 -17.20 -12.55 0.03
CA VAL A 84 -18.10 -11.89 0.99
C VAL A 84 -17.99 -12.52 2.38
N ARG A 85 -17.98 -13.85 2.46
CA ARG A 85 -17.83 -14.57 3.74
C ARG A 85 -16.53 -14.32 4.48
N PHE A 86 -15.46 -13.94 3.78
CA PHE A 86 -14.16 -13.63 4.39
C PHE A 86 -14.08 -12.19 4.90
N LEU A 87 -14.82 -11.27 4.28
CA LEU A 87 -14.87 -9.87 4.72
C LEU A 87 -15.77 -9.67 5.95
N ASP A 88 -16.76 -10.56 6.15
CA ASP A 88 -17.73 -10.49 7.25
C ASP A 88 -17.33 -11.28 8.53
N SER A 89 -16.13 -11.86 8.55
CA SER A 89 -15.61 -12.69 9.67
C SER A 89 -14.42 -12.03 10.36
#